data_AF-A0A376TH03-F1
#
_entry.id   AF-A0A376TH03-F1
#
_cell.length_a   1.000
_cell.length_b   1.000
_cell.length_c   1.000
_cell.angle_alpha   90.00
_cell.angle_beta   90.00
_cell.angle_gamma   90.00
#
_symmetry.space_group_name_H-M   'P 1'
#
loop_
_entity.id
_entity.type
_entity.pdbx_description
1 polymer ?
#
loop_
_entity_poly.entity_id
_entity_poly.type
_entity_poly.pdbx_seq_one_letter_code
_entity_poly.pdbx_strand_id
1 'polypeptide(L)'
;MYEFSDMAEVELTLEQLANREDGPFVVRLAREPGKRESRYMHLFSGEVEDQPAVTDMSNAVDGDLQARVEALEIEVAELKQRLDSLLVHLGD
;
A
#
# COMPACT_ATOMS: atom_id res chain seq x y z
N MET A 1 -2.58 1.62 -19.43
CA MET A 1 -1.32 1.40 -20.18
C MET A 1 -1.22 2.47 -21.26
N TYR A 2 -0.04 3.03 -21.45
CA TYR A 2 0.25 4.13 -22.38
C TYR A 2 1.58 3.84 -23.09
N GLU A 3 1.71 4.23 -24.35
CA GLU A 3 2.94 4.06 -25.13
C GLU A 3 3.81 5.33 -25.01
N PHE A 4 5.04 5.16 -24.54
CA PHE A 4 6.00 6.25 -24.37
C PHE A 4 6.95 6.33 -25.58
N SER A 5 7.34 7.54 -25.96
CA SER A 5 8.27 7.77 -27.07
C SER A 5 9.70 7.35 -26.75
N ASP A 6 10.14 7.54 -25.50
CA ASP A 6 11.47 7.18 -25.03
C ASP A 6 11.52 7.00 -23.49
N MET A 7 12.72 6.68 -22.98
CA MET A 7 12.95 6.49 -21.55
C MET A 7 12.88 7.81 -20.75
N ALA A 8 13.20 8.94 -21.38
CA ALA A 8 13.17 10.24 -20.70
C ALA A 8 11.72 10.66 -20.39
N GLU A 9 10.78 10.35 -21.27
CA GLU A 9 9.34 10.57 -21.03
C GLU A 9 8.83 9.76 -19.83
N VAL A 10 9.30 8.51 -19.68
CA VAL A 10 8.97 7.66 -18.53
C VAL A 10 9.52 8.25 -17.24
N GLU A 11 10.80 8.66 -17.23
CA GLU A 11 11.44 9.27 -16.06
C GLU A 11 10.74 10.57 -15.65
N LEU A 12 10.41 11.44 -16.62
CA LEU A 12 9.67 12.67 -16.36
C LEU A 12 8.29 12.39 -15.76
N THR A 13 7.57 11.40 -16.28
CA THR A 13 6.25 11.01 -15.76
C THR A 13 6.35 10.52 -14.32
N LEU A 14 7.37 9.70 -14.01
CA LEU A 14 7.60 9.21 -12.65
C LEU A 14 8.01 10.32 -11.69
N GLU A 15 8.83 11.28 -12.13
CA GLU A 15 9.19 12.46 -11.34
C GLU A 15 7.97 13.35 -11.06
N GLN A 16 7.08 13.53 -12.03
CA GLN A 16 5.83 14.26 -11.82
C GLN A 16 4.96 13.55 -10.78
N LEU A 17 4.79 12.23 -10.90
CA LEU A 17 4.01 11.44 -9.95
C LEU A 17 4.60 11.44 -8.52
N ALA A 18 5.91 11.58 -8.40
CA ALA A 18 6.59 11.70 -7.10
C ALA A 18 6.49 13.10 -6.47
N ASN A 19 6.28 14.16 -7.27
CA ASN A 19 6.32 15.55 -6.82
C ASN A 19 4.94 16.26 -6.88
N ARG A 20 3.86 15.51 -7.03
CA ARG A 20 2.49 16.04 -7.10
C ARG A 20 2.09 16.75 -5.81
N GLU A 21 1.37 17.86 -5.95
CA GLU A 21 0.89 18.68 -4.82
C GLU A 21 -0.19 17.99 -3.98
N ASP A 22 -0.98 17.10 -4.59
CA ASP A 22 -2.00 16.28 -3.91
C ASP A 22 -1.43 15.02 -3.25
N GLY A 23 -0.10 14.92 -3.18
CA GLY A 23 0.64 13.84 -2.54
C GLY A 23 1.37 12.94 -3.55
N PRO A 24 2.52 12.36 -3.15
CA PRO A 24 3.29 11.49 -4.02
C PRO A 24 2.54 10.17 -4.27
N PHE A 25 2.50 9.73 -5.53
CA PHE A 25 1.91 8.44 -5.91
C PHE A 25 2.97 7.35 -6.08
N VAL A 26 4.21 7.74 -6.30
CA VAL A 26 5.35 6.83 -6.41
C VAL A 26 6.54 7.36 -5.63
N VAL A 27 7.41 6.47 -5.19
CA VAL A 27 8.71 6.79 -4.58
C VAL A 27 9.83 6.16 -5.40
N ARG A 28 10.94 6.87 -5.53
CA ARG A 28 12.18 6.36 -6.11
C ARG A 28 13.00 5.66 -5.04
N LEU A 29 13.30 4.39 -5.24
CA LEU A 29 14.07 3.59 -4.28
C LEU A 29 15.58 3.81 -4.45
N ALA A 30 16.32 3.57 -3.36
CA ALA A 30 17.77 3.46 -3.40
C ALA A 30 18.24 2.51 -4.52
N ARG A 31 19.29 2.93 -5.22
CA ARG A 31 19.82 2.19 -6.37
C ARG A 31 20.58 0.96 -5.88
N GLU A 32 20.24 -0.20 -6.44
CA GLU A 32 20.91 -1.46 -6.11
C GLU A 32 22.37 -1.45 -6.63
N PRO A 33 23.32 -2.07 -5.89
CA PRO A 33 24.69 -2.23 -6.34
C PRO A 33 24.78 -2.87 -7.74
N GLY A 34 25.53 -2.25 -8.65
CA GLY A 34 25.73 -2.76 -10.01
C GLY A 34 24.59 -2.50 -10.99
N LYS A 35 23.43 -1.98 -10.55
CA LYS A 35 22.36 -1.54 -11.48
C LYS A 35 22.66 -0.15 -12.02
N ARG A 36 22.16 0.15 -13.21
CA ARG A 36 22.31 1.48 -13.85
C ARG A 36 21.22 2.47 -13.47
N GLU A 37 20.07 1.97 -13.07
CA GLU A 37 18.84 2.73 -12.87
C GLU A 37 18.24 2.42 -11.49
N SER A 38 17.48 3.36 -10.95
CA SER A 38 16.68 3.16 -9.72
C SER A 38 15.34 2.51 -10.07
N ARG A 39 14.74 1.83 -9.09
CA ARG A 39 13.36 1.33 -9.20
C ARG A 39 12.38 2.33 -8.58
N TYR A 40 11.12 2.24 -8.99
CA TYR A 40 10.02 3.01 -8.42
C TYR A 40 8.97 2.07 -7.81
N MET A 41 8.30 2.51 -6.75
CA MET A 41 7.21 1.78 -6.08
C MET A 41 6.01 2.71 -5.88
N HIS A 42 4.78 2.19 -6.01
CA HIS A 42 3.57 2.97 -5.76
C HIS A 42 3.31 3.17 -4.25
N LEU A 43 2.63 4.25 -3.88
CA LEU A 43 2.27 4.56 -2.49
C LEU A 43 0.79 4.30 -2.16
N PHE A 44 0.05 3.69 -3.08
CA PHE A 44 -1.37 3.36 -2.88
C PHE A 44 -1.62 2.20 -1.89
N SER A 45 -0.58 1.46 -1.49
CA SER A 45 -0.67 0.35 -0.53
C SER A 45 0.04 0.65 0.80
N GLY A 46 0.23 1.94 1.11
CA GLY A 46 0.92 2.39 2.31
C GLY A 46 2.28 3.02 2.02
N GLU A 47 2.95 3.43 3.10
CA GLU A 47 4.30 4.01 3.03
C GLU A 47 5.34 2.92 2.73
N VAL A 48 6.34 3.29 1.94
CA VAL A 48 7.47 2.43 1.60
C VAL A 48 8.67 2.95 2.36
N GLU A 49 9.19 2.17 3.31
CA GLU A 49 10.45 2.49 3.97
C GLU A 49 11.60 2.31 2.96
N ASP A 50 12.39 3.36 2.72
CA ASP A 50 13.61 3.32 1.90
C ASP A 50 14.74 2.63 2.68
N GLN A 51 14.52 1.38 3.08
CA GLN A 51 15.57 0.53 3.64
C GLN A 51 16.23 -0.28 2.51
N PRO A 52 17.56 -0.36 2.47
CA PRO A 52 18.27 -1.18 1.49
C PRO A 52 17.73 -2.60 1.61
N ALA A 53 17.36 -3.22 0.49
CA ALA A 53 16.73 -4.53 0.41
C ALA A 53 17.32 -5.54 1.41
N VAL A 54 16.74 -5.61 2.60
CA VAL A 54 16.86 -6.74 3.49
C VAL A 54 15.63 -7.56 3.21
N THR A 55 15.86 -8.75 2.71
CA THR A 55 14.88 -9.78 2.32
C THR A 55 14.08 -10.33 3.51
N ASP A 56 13.79 -9.50 4.52
CA ASP A 56 13.15 -9.87 5.80
C ASP A 56 11.91 -9.02 6.12
N MET A 57 11.49 -8.12 5.22
CA MET A 57 10.29 -7.29 5.43
C MET A 57 8.96 -7.99 5.11
N SER A 58 8.96 -9.14 4.41
CA SER A 58 7.69 -9.85 4.15
C SER A 58 7.06 -10.39 5.44
N ASN A 59 7.87 -10.99 6.32
CA ASN A 59 7.32 -11.70 7.49
C ASN A 59 6.84 -10.77 8.62
N ALA A 60 7.42 -9.57 8.77
CA ALA A 60 7.03 -8.62 9.81
C ALA A 60 5.73 -7.89 9.46
N VAL A 61 5.55 -7.52 8.19
CA VAL A 61 4.35 -6.84 7.68
C VAL A 61 3.17 -7.82 7.63
N ASP A 62 3.42 -9.09 7.28
CA ASP A 62 2.40 -10.13 7.29
C ASP A 62 1.86 -10.40 8.71
N GLY A 63 2.71 -10.31 9.74
CA GLY A 63 2.30 -10.50 11.14
C GLY A 63 1.40 -9.37 11.67
N ASP A 64 1.75 -8.10 11.39
CA ASP A 64 0.90 -6.94 11.76
C ASP A 64 -0.43 -6.98 11.01
N LEU A 65 -0.40 -7.31 9.72
CA LEU A 65 -1.59 -7.43 8.90
C LEU A 65 -2.52 -8.53 9.41
N GLN A 66 -1.97 -9.71 9.74
CA GLN A 66 -2.74 -10.83 10.28
C GLN A 66 -3.42 -10.44 11.61
N ALA A 67 -2.70 -9.80 12.53
CA ALA A 67 -3.26 -9.36 13.81
C ALA A 67 -4.38 -8.32 13.63
N ARG A 68 -4.22 -7.39 12.68
CA ARG A 68 -5.25 -6.39 12.35
C ARG A 68 -6.47 -7.01 11.70
N VAL A 69 -6.28 -7.99 10.82
CA VAL A 69 -7.38 -8.73 10.18
C VAL A 69 -8.17 -9.50 11.24
N GLU A 70 -7.50 -10.21 12.14
CA GLU A 70 -8.17 -10.94 13.24
C GLU A 70 -8.98 -9.99 14.14
N ALA A 71 -8.43 -8.84 14.51
CA ALA A 71 -9.14 -7.84 15.30
C ALA A 71 -10.39 -7.31 14.59
N LEU A 72 -10.29 -7.02 13.29
CA LEU A 72 -11.41 -6.55 12.47
C LEU A 72 -12.48 -7.63 12.30
N GLU A 73 -12.09 -8.90 12.12
CA GLU A 73 -13.04 -10.01 12.00
C GLU A 73 -13.85 -10.19 13.29
N ILE A 74 -13.23 -10.04 14.46
CA ILE A 74 -13.91 -10.05 15.76
C ILE A 74 -14.90 -8.88 15.87
N GLU A 75 -14.45 -7.65 15.55
CA GLU A 75 -15.30 -6.47 15.62
C GLU A 75 -16.51 -6.58 14.69
N VAL A 76 -16.31 -7.07 13.46
CA VAL A 76 -17.40 -7.33 12.51
C VAL A 76 -18.37 -8.38 13.03
N ALA A 77 -17.89 -9.44 13.67
CA ALA A 77 -18.76 -10.46 14.26
C ALA A 77 -19.62 -9.87 15.40
N GLU A 78 -19.04 -9.04 16.27
CA GLU A 78 -19.78 -8.35 17.33
C GLU A 78 -20.82 -7.37 16.76
N LEU A 79 -20.44 -6.58 15.75
CA LEU A 79 -21.34 -5.63 15.10
C LEU A 79 -22.51 -6.35 14.42
N LYS A 80 -22.28 -7.49 13.77
CA LYS A 80 -23.34 -8.32 13.19
C LYS A 80 -24.30 -8.84 14.25
N GLN A 81 -23.81 -9.34 15.38
CA GLN A 81 -24.68 -9.78 16.49
C GLN A 81 -25.53 -8.64 17.05
N ARG A 82 -24.94 -7.46 17.23
CA ARG A 82 -25.68 -6.27 17.68
C ARG A 82 -26.75 -5.86 16.67
N LEU A 83 -26.41 -5.89 15.38
CA LEU A 83 -27.35 -5.58 14.30
C LEU A 83 -28.51 -6.58 14.27
N ASP A 84 -28.22 -7.88 14.36
CA ASP A 84 -29.26 -8.92 14.41
C ASP A 84 -30.18 -8.72 15.62
N SER A 85 -29.62 -8.43 16.79
CA SER A 85 -30.42 -8.13 17.99
C SER A 85 -31.31 -6.89 17.80
N LEU A 86 -30.83 -5.86 17.13
CA LEU A 86 -31.61 -4.64 16.85
C LEU A 86 -32.70 -4.90 15.81
N LEU A 87 -32.41 -5.67 14.76
CA LEU A 87 -33.37 -6.03 13.72
C LEU A 87 -34.50 -6.90 14.29
N VAL A 88 -34.19 -7.83 15.18
CA VAL A 88 -35.21 -8.62 15.91
C VAL A 88 -36.08 -7.70 16.76
N HIS A 89 -35.50 -6.72 17.45
CA HIS A 89 -36.25 -5.81 18.33
C HIS A 89 -37.09 -4.76 17.60
N LEU A 90 -36.75 -4.41 16.35
CA LEU A 90 -37.55 -3.52 15.50
C LEU A 90 -38.62 -4.25 14.67
N GLY A 91 -38.56 -5.58 14.60
CA GLY A 91 -39.51 -6.42 13.87
C GLY A 91 -40.71 -6.89 14.69
N ASP A 92 -40.66 -6.73 16.01
CA ASP A 92 -41.78 -6.85 16.96
C ASP A 92 -42.46 -5.48 17.19
#